data_AF-A0A4Q3FWA7-F1
#
_entry.id   AF-A0A4Q3FWA7-F1
#
_cell.length_a   1.000
_cell.length_b   1.000
_cell.length_c   1.000
_cell.angle_alpha   90.00
_cell.angle_beta   90.00
_cell.angle_gamma   90.00
#
_symmetry.space_group_name_H-M   'P 1'
#
loop_
_entity.id
_entity.type
_entity.pdbx_description
1 polymer ?
#
loop_
_entity_poly.entity_id
_entity_poly.type
_entity_poly.pdbx_seq_one_letter_code
_entity_poly.pdbx_strand_id
1 'polypeptide(L)'
;MKILVDRNLVVFSAGSLSYLAGNPALGVAFVTNNIEEFFEAQDDCDLDDDFRHRLLEADVDDATRLKILATMDLSILTDERARAALVGDILARTRAKIDDLNADAARAVILSSGPIETQISLLNLLHGMFDIEQVREILQSMPPPLPDIKTGWLTPRLADTPVNVDFVTWLKSRNVISSWSRGTGFFDHGIRINLFRK
;
A
#
# COMPACT_ATOMS: atom_id res chain seq x y z
N MET A 1 35.31 7.20 2.76
CA MET A 1 34.26 6.16 2.67
C MET A 1 33.23 6.46 1.59
N LYS A 2 32.59 7.64 1.57
CA LYS A 2 31.62 8.02 0.51
C LYS A 2 32.08 7.71 -0.93
N ILE A 3 33.26 8.18 -1.33
CA ILE A 3 33.85 7.92 -2.66
C ILE A 3 34.05 6.41 -2.95
N LEU A 4 34.29 5.59 -1.93
CA LEU A 4 34.50 4.14 -2.12
C LEU A 4 33.18 3.41 -2.35
N VAL A 5 32.13 3.80 -1.61
CA VAL A 5 30.76 3.30 -1.82
C VAL A 5 30.21 3.75 -3.18
N ASP A 6 30.39 5.02 -3.52
CA ASP A 6 29.94 5.59 -4.79
C ASP A 6 30.63 4.96 -6.01
N ARG A 7 31.82 4.36 -5.81
CA ARG A 7 32.62 3.71 -6.88
C ARG A 7 32.60 2.18 -6.82
N ASN A 8 31.76 1.60 -5.96
CA ASN A 8 31.67 0.17 -5.73
C ASN A 8 33.03 -0.52 -5.43
N LEU A 9 33.88 0.16 -4.66
CA LEU A 9 35.25 -0.31 -4.33
C LEU A 9 35.31 -1.08 -3.00
N VAL A 10 34.18 -1.31 -2.35
CA VAL A 10 34.07 -2.04 -1.08
C VAL A 10 33.19 -3.26 -1.32
N VAL A 11 33.69 -4.45 -1.00
CA VAL A 11 32.91 -5.69 -1.07
C VAL A 11 31.81 -5.66 0.00
N PHE A 12 30.61 -6.08 -0.38
CA PHE A 12 29.50 -6.18 0.55
C PHE A 12 29.75 -7.26 1.61
N SER A 13 29.44 -6.92 2.86
CA SER A 13 29.42 -7.83 4.01
C SER A 13 28.63 -7.18 5.14
N ALA A 14 28.09 -7.99 6.06
CA ALA A 14 27.46 -7.45 7.27
C ALA A 14 28.39 -6.49 8.02
N GLY A 15 29.68 -6.83 8.15
CA GLY A 15 30.67 -5.98 8.83
C GLY A 15 30.92 -4.64 8.12
N SER A 16 30.96 -4.61 6.79
CA SER A 16 31.12 -3.36 6.05
C SER A 16 29.87 -2.48 6.15
N LEU A 17 28.67 -3.08 6.19
CA LEU A 17 27.43 -2.36 6.44
C LEU A 17 27.33 -1.82 7.88
N SER A 18 27.70 -2.62 8.89
CA SER A 18 27.73 -2.18 10.30
C SER A 18 28.69 -1.00 10.51
N TYR A 19 29.82 -0.95 9.78
CA TYR A 19 30.72 0.20 9.81
C TYR A 19 30.05 1.51 9.33
N LEU A 20 28.98 1.40 8.54
CA LEU A 20 28.19 2.52 8.03
C LEU A 20 26.99 2.87 8.92
N ALA A 21 26.76 2.18 10.05
CA ALA A 21 25.60 2.42 10.93
C ALA A 21 25.51 3.88 11.41
N GLY A 22 26.65 4.55 11.60
CA GLY A 22 26.69 5.99 11.96
C GLY A 22 26.31 6.95 10.83
N ASN A 23 26.06 6.45 9.61
CA ASN A 23 25.64 7.25 8.46
C ASN A 23 24.59 6.48 7.62
N PRO A 24 23.31 6.53 8.02
CA PRO A 24 22.24 5.76 7.38
C PRO A 24 22.09 6.04 5.87
N ALA A 25 22.29 7.29 5.44
CA ALA A 25 22.22 7.64 4.02
C ALA A 25 23.32 6.95 3.20
N LEU A 26 24.51 6.81 3.76
CA LEU A 26 25.61 6.11 3.10
C LEU A 26 25.41 4.58 3.14
N GLY A 27 24.84 4.05 4.23
CA GLY A 27 24.46 2.64 4.32
C GLY A 27 23.41 2.26 3.28
N VAL A 28 22.36 3.07 3.11
CA VAL A 28 21.33 2.88 2.07
C VAL A 28 21.95 2.87 0.69
N ALA A 29 22.79 3.87 0.35
CA ALA A 29 23.49 3.90 -0.93
C ALA A 29 24.39 2.67 -1.15
N PHE A 30 25.05 2.19 -0.09
CA PHE A 30 25.90 1.00 -0.16
C PHE A 30 25.11 -0.27 -0.47
N VAL A 31 23.97 -0.46 0.20
CA VAL A 31 23.05 -1.58 -0.08
C VAL A 31 22.45 -1.46 -1.47
N THR A 32 22.00 -0.27 -1.90
CA THR A 32 21.45 -0.06 -3.24
C THR A 32 22.46 -0.42 -4.34
N ASN A 33 23.75 -0.15 -4.13
CA ASN A 33 24.81 -0.50 -5.08
C ASN A 33 25.21 -1.99 -5.07
N ASN A 34 24.80 -2.75 -4.06
CA ASN A 34 25.19 -4.15 -3.83
C ASN A 34 23.95 -4.99 -3.44
N ILE A 35 22.84 -4.80 -4.16
CA ILE A 35 21.53 -5.32 -3.74
C ILE A 35 21.46 -6.85 -3.80
N GLU A 36 22.19 -7.47 -4.73
CA GLU A 36 22.23 -8.92 -4.88
C GLU A 36 22.96 -9.54 -3.68
N GLU A 37 24.15 -9.04 -3.38
CA GLU A 37 24.96 -9.48 -2.23
C GLU A 37 24.27 -9.18 -0.90
N PHE A 38 23.52 -8.07 -0.82
CA PHE A 38 22.71 -7.76 0.35
C PHE A 38 21.69 -8.86 0.63
N PHE A 39 20.91 -9.30 -0.36
CA PHE A 39 19.91 -10.34 -0.14
C PHE A 39 20.52 -11.70 0.19
N GLU A 40 21.73 -12.00 -0.28
CA GLU A 40 22.45 -13.24 0.08
C GLU A 40 22.92 -13.25 1.54
N ALA A 41 23.24 -12.07 2.10
CA ALA A 41 23.78 -11.92 3.46
C ALA A 41 22.84 -11.20 4.42
N GLN A 42 21.56 -11.03 4.07
CA GLN A 42 20.62 -10.21 4.84
C GLN A 42 20.38 -10.74 6.26
N ASP A 43 20.42 -12.06 6.43
CA ASP A 43 20.19 -12.71 7.73
C ASP A 43 21.34 -12.45 8.71
N ASP A 44 22.52 -12.10 8.18
CA ASP A 44 23.69 -11.70 8.97
C ASP A 44 23.71 -10.19 9.24
N CYS A 45 22.82 -9.42 8.62
CA CYS A 45 22.74 -7.97 8.77
C CYS A 45 21.76 -7.58 9.88
N ASP A 46 22.26 -6.93 10.93
CA ASP A 46 21.42 -6.35 11.98
C ASP A 46 20.80 -5.03 11.50
N LEU A 47 19.65 -5.14 10.83
CA LEU A 47 18.89 -4.00 10.30
C LEU A 47 17.61 -3.80 11.08
N ASP A 48 17.37 -2.55 11.48
CA ASP A 48 16.08 -2.10 11.98
C ASP A 48 15.11 -1.76 10.85
N ASP A 49 13.84 -1.61 11.18
CA ASP A 49 12.82 -1.31 10.18
C ASP A 49 12.88 0.14 9.67
N ASP A 50 13.57 1.04 10.36
CA ASP A 50 13.81 2.40 9.90
C ASP A 50 14.81 2.41 8.73
N PHE A 51 15.83 1.56 8.80
CA PHE A 51 16.75 1.34 7.70
C PHE A 51 16.03 0.68 6.51
N ARG A 52 15.21 -0.34 6.77
CA ARG A 52 14.39 -0.98 5.72
C ARG A 52 13.41 0.01 5.08
N HIS A 53 12.78 0.90 5.87
CA HIS A 53 11.94 1.98 5.36
C HIS A 53 12.72 2.88 4.38
N ARG A 54 13.94 3.29 4.74
CA ARG A 54 14.80 4.09 3.85
C ARG A 54 15.19 3.35 2.57
N LEU A 55 15.38 2.03 2.63
CA LEU A 55 15.61 1.22 1.43
C LEU A 55 14.38 1.19 0.50
N LEU A 56 13.16 1.19 1.04
CA LEU A 56 11.94 1.27 0.24
C LEU A 56 11.80 2.62 -0.49
N GLU A 57 12.29 3.71 0.13
CA GLU A 57 12.34 5.05 -0.46
C GLU A 57 13.47 5.22 -1.48
N ALA A 58 14.49 4.35 -1.45
CA ALA A 58 15.61 4.41 -2.36
C ALA A 58 15.18 4.14 -3.82
N ASP A 59 16.06 4.54 -4.75
CA ASP A 59 15.89 4.30 -6.19
C ASP A 59 16.22 2.84 -6.54
N VAL A 60 15.33 1.94 -6.12
CA VAL A 60 15.35 0.51 -6.45
C VAL A 60 14.11 0.13 -7.24
N ASP A 61 14.15 -1.01 -7.93
CA ASP A 61 12.98 -1.52 -8.64
C ASP A 61 11.92 -2.09 -7.68
N ASP A 62 10.72 -2.33 -8.20
CA ASP A 62 9.61 -2.82 -7.37
C ASP A 62 9.80 -4.27 -6.92
N ALA A 63 10.55 -5.09 -7.68
CA ALA A 63 10.90 -6.44 -7.26
C ALA A 63 11.75 -6.42 -5.98
N THR A 64 12.71 -5.51 -5.91
CA THR A 64 13.55 -5.25 -4.73
C THR A 64 12.71 -4.73 -3.57
N ARG A 65 11.81 -3.77 -3.80
CA ARG A 65 10.90 -3.28 -2.74
C ARG A 65 10.05 -4.39 -2.14
N LEU A 66 9.52 -5.28 -2.97
CA LEU A 66 8.72 -6.42 -2.50
C LEU A 66 9.56 -7.41 -1.68
N LYS A 67 10.80 -7.68 -2.07
CA LYS A 67 11.72 -8.50 -1.26
C LYS A 67 12.01 -7.87 0.10
N ILE A 68 12.26 -6.56 0.15
CA ILE A 68 12.47 -5.83 1.42
C ILE A 68 11.21 -5.94 2.30
N LEU A 69 10.02 -5.68 1.74
CA LEU A 69 8.75 -5.79 2.48
C LEU A 69 8.51 -7.18 3.07
N ALA A 70 8.91 -8.25 2.36
CA ALA A 70 8.78 -9.62 2.84
C ALA A 70 9.66 -9.93 4.08
N THR A 71 10.59 -9.04 4.44
CA THR A 71 11.46 -9.20 5.62
C THR A 71 11.11 -8.25 6.77
N MET A 72 10.13 -7.37 6.57
CA MET A 72 9.70 -6.39 7.58
C MET A 72 8.60 -6.98 8.45
N ASP A 73 8.56 -6.61 9.73
CA ASP A 73 7.37 -6.80 10.55
C ASP A 73 6.31 -5.78 10.10
N LEU A 74 5.27 -6.25 9.40
CA LEU A 74 4.20 -5.39 8.89
C LEU A 74 3.10 -5.12 9.94
N SER A 75 3.17 -5.72 11.11
CA SER A 75 2.20 -5.47 12.18
C SER A 75 2.28 -4.03 12.71
N ILE A 76 3.46 -3.42 12.66
CA ILE A 76 3.72 -2.04 13.12
C ILE A 76 3.11 -0.96 12.20
N LEU A 77 2.59 -1.32 11.03
CA LEU A 77 1.99 -0.37 10.09
C LEU A 77 0.77 0.37 10.68
N THR A 78 0.14 -0.18 11.73
CA THR A 78 -0.96 0.47 12.43
C THR A 78 -0.58 1.78 13.10
N ASP A 79 0.68 1.90 13.55
CA ASP A 79 1.19 3.05 14.29
C ASP A 79 2.08 3.96 13.43
N GLU A 80 2.53 3.49 12.26
CA GLU A 80 3.46 4.18 11.36
C GLU A 80 2.81 4.61 10.04
N ARG A 81 2.01 5.70 10.08
CA ARG A 81 1.25 6.20 8.92
C ARG A 81 2.10 6.42 7.67
N ALA A 82 3.31 6.97 7.81
CA ALA A 82 4.19 7.25 6.67
C ALA A 82 4.66 5.94 5.99
N ARG A 83 5.00 4.93 6.79
CA ARG A 83 5.39 3.60 6.30
C ARG A 83 4.21 2.90 5.65
N ALA A 84 3.02 2.95 6.28
CA ALA A 84 1.80 2.40 5.72
C ALA A 84 1.44 3.02 4.36
N ALA A 85 1.63 4.34 4.20
CA ALA A 85 1.42 5.02 2.93
C ALA A 85 2.40 4.53 1.85
N LEU A 86 3.70 4.44 2.17
CA LEU A 86 4.73 3.95 1.25
C LEU A 86 4.47 2.50 0.82
N VAL A 87 4.14 1.62 1.76
CA VAL A 87 3.74 0.23 1.47
C VAL A 87 2.53 0.22 0.54
N GLY A 88 1.52 1.05 0.80
CA GLY A 88 0.34 1.15 -0.05
C GLY A 88 0.65 1.60 -1.48
N ASP A 89 1.56 2.53 -1.68
CA ASP A 89 1.98 2.96 -3.02
C ASP A 89 2.69 1.83 -3.78
N ILE A 90 3.51 1.03 -3.10
CA ILE A 90 4.16 -0.15 -3.67
C ILE A 90 3.10 -1.20 -4.04
N LEU A 91 2.16 -1.51 -3.14
CA LEU A 91 1.11 -2.50 -3.39
C LEU A 91 0.15 -2.07 -4.50
N ALA A 92 -0.24 -0.80 -4.57
CA ALA A 92 -1.15 -0.30 -5.59
C ALA A 92 -0.55 -0.40 -6.99
N ARG A 93 0.76 -0.17 -7.11
CA ARG A 93 1.51 -0.24 -8.37
C ARG A 93 1.83 -1.67 -8.80
N THR A 94 2.26 -2.51 -7.85
CA THR A 94 2.68 -3.89 -8.14
C THR A 94 1.52 -4.88 -8.20
N ARG A 95 0.38 -4.55 -7.57
CA ARG A 95 -0.74 -5.47 -7.35
C ARG A 95 -0.33 -6.75 -6.59
N ALA A 96 0.79 -6.71 -5.87
CA ALA A 96 1.28 -7.85 -5.11
C ALA A 96 0.37 -8.13 -3.91
N LYS A 97 0.28 -9.41 -3.54
CA LYS A 97 -0.23 -9.81 -2.23
C LYS A 97 0.97 -10.13 -1.36
N ILE A 98 0.94 -9.67 -0.11
CA ILE A 98 1.97 -9.96 0.88
C ILE A 98 1.33 -10.90 1.91
N ASP A 99 1.96 -12.05 2.12
CA ASP A 99 1.39 -13.13 2.93
C ASP A 99 1.25 -12.74 4.41
N ASP A 100 2.20 -11.96 4.95
CA ASP A 100 2.24 -11.55 6.37
C ASP A 100 1.46 -10.26 6.67
N LEU A 101 0.71 -9.73 5.70
CA LEU A 101 -0.16 -8.58 5.94
C LEU A 101 -1.44 -9.05 6.63
N ASN A 102 -1.68 -8.57 7.86
CA ASN A 102 -2.94 -8.82 8.58
C ASN A 102 -4.01 -7.76 8.28
N ALA A 103 -5.25 -7.97 8.75
CA ALA A 103 -6.36 -7.07 8.44
C ALA A 103 -6.16 -5.64 8.98
N ASP A 104 -5.58 -5.49 10.18
CA ASP A 104 -5.35 -4.16 10.78
C ASP A 104 -4.28 -3.38 10.02
N ALA A 105 -3.19 -4.04 9.65
CA ALA A 105 -2.13 -3.48 8.81
C ALA A 105 -2.67 -3.15 7.40
N ALA A 106 -3.47 -4.02 6.80
CA ALA A 106 -4.13 -3.74 5.52
C ALA A 106 -5.05 -2.51 5.59
N ARG A 107 -5.81 -2.37 6.68
CA ARG A 107 -6.65 -1.18 6.94
C ARG A 107 -5.79 0.08 7.08
N ALA A 108 -4.68 0.00 7.83
CA ALA A 108 -3.76 1.12 8.01
C ALA A 108 -3.15 1.56 6.67
N VAL A 109 -2.74 0.61 5.83
CA VAL A 109 -2.25 0.86 4.47
C VAL A 109 -3.29 1.59 3.63
N ILE A 110 -4.52 1.06 3.54
CA ILE A 110 -5.60 1.67 2.75
C ILE A 110 -5.88 3.12 3.19
N LEU A 111 -5.97 3.37 4.50
CA LEU A 111 -6.35 4.68 5.04
C LEU A 111 -5.20 5.70 5.09
N SER A 112 -3.96 5.23 4.97
CA SER A 112 -2.77 6.07 4.94
C SER A 112 -2.37 6.48 3.52
N SER A 113 -2.73 5.68 2.52
CA SER A 113 -2.46 5.96 1.10
C SER A 113 -3.27 7.12 0.54
N GLY A 114 -2.75 7.74 -0.51
CA GLY A 114 -3.44 8.73 -1.31
C GLY A 114 -2.94 8.67 -2.77
N PRO A 115 -3.67 9.25 -3.73
CA PRO A 115 -5.01 9.85 -3.62
C PRO A 115 -6.15 8.81 -3.43
N ILE A 116 -7.42 9.24 -3.45
CA ILE A 116 -8.59 8.37 -3.21
C ILE A 116 -8.64 7.16 -4.15
N GLU A 117 -8.18 7.33 -5.39
CA GLU A 117 -8.07 6.28 -6.39
C GLU A 117 -7.13 5.15 -5.92
N THR A 118 -6.03 5.50 -5.26
CA THR A 118 -5.10 4.54 -4.64
C THR A 118 -5.80 3.78 -3.52
N GLN A 119 -6.56 4.46 -2.67
CA GLN A 119 -7.28 3.81 -1.58
C GLN A 119 -8.34 2.81 -2.11
N ILE A 120 -9.11 3.18 -3.14
CA ILE A 120 -10.08 2.26 -3.79
C ILE A 120 -9.35 1.09 -4.44
N SER A 121 -8.23 1.37 -5.11
CA SER A 121 -7.39 0.35 -5.75
C SER A 121 -6.85 -0.68 -4.75
N LEU A 122 -6.41 -0.22 -3.58
CA LEU A 122 -5.94 -1.06 -2.48
C LEU A 122 -7.09 -1.82 -1.82
N LEU A 123 -8.25 -1.18 -1.63
CA LEU A 123 -9.43 -1.87 -1.12
C LEU A 123 -9.86 -2.98 -2.07
N ASN A 124 -9.83 -2.77 -3.39
CA ASN A 124 -10.08 -3.84 -4.37
C ASN A 124 -9.10 -5.01 -4.26
N LEU A 125 -7.83 -4.72 -3.96
CA LEU A 125 -6.79 -5.74 -3.83
C LEU A 125 -6.95 -6.55 -2.52
N LEU A 126 -7.33 -5.88 -1.43
CA LEU A 126 -7.26 -6.39 -0.07
C LEU A 126 -8.64 -6.73 0.53
N HIS A 127 -9.75 -6.47 -0.18
CA HIS A 127 -11.09 -6.65 0.36
C HIS A 127 -11.39 -8.06 0.89
N GLY A 128 -10.65 -9.07 0.43
CA GLY A 128 -10.79 -10.46 0.89
C GLY A 128 -10.41 -10.66 2.36
N MET A 129 -9.71 -9.69 2.96
CA MET A 129 -9.26 -9.70 4.34
C MET A 129 -10.30 -9.15 5.32
N PHE A 130 -11.38 -8.56 4.82
CA PHE A 130 -12.37 -7.85 5.64
C PHE A 130 -13.75 -8.50 5.57
N ASP A 131 -14.43 -8.52 6.71
CA ASP A 131 -15.88 -8.74 6.75
C ASP A 131 -16.66 -7.49 6.30
N ILE A 132 -17.98 -7.58 6.25
CA ILE A 132 -18.82 -6.50 5.71
C ILE A 132 -18.82 -5.29 6.64
N GLU A 133 -18.76 -5.51 7.95
CA GLU A 133 -18.72 -4.51 9.00
C GLU A 133 -17.43 -3.70 8.92
N GLN A 134 -16.28 -4.36 8.85
CA GLN A 134 -14.97 -3.75 8.64
C GLN A 134 -14.91 -2.95 7.34
N VAL A 135 -15.48 -3.46 6.25
CA VAL A 135 -15.59 -2.72 4.98
C VAL A 135 -16.37 -1.42 5.18
N ARG A 136 -17.50 -1.46 5.88
CA ARG A 136 -18.30 -0.25 6.14
C ARG A 136 -17.54 0.78 6.99
N GLU A 137 -16.77 0.33 7.97
CA GLU A 137 -15.92 1.20 8.80
C GLU A 137 -14.78 1.84 8.00
N ILE A 138 -14.16 1.08 7.08
CA ILE A 138 -13.15 1.61 6.15
C ILE A 138 -13.78 2.70 5.28
N LEU A 139 -14.93 2.42 4.63
CA LEU A 139 -15.61 3.39 3.77
C LEU A 139 -15.97 4.68 4.52
N GLN A 140 -16.40 4.58 5.77
CA GLN A 140 -16.69 5.76 6.62
C GLN A 140 -15.46 6.60 6.96
N SER A 141 -14.27 5.98 6.96
CA SER A 141 -13.00 6.63 7.26
C SER A 141 -12.30 7.21 6.03
N MET A 142 -12.76 6.87 4.82
CA MET A 142 -12.20 7.35 3.57
C MET A 142 -12.74 8.75 3.19
N PRO A 143 -12.09 9.48 2.27
CA PRO A 143 -12.61 10.76 1.79
C PRO A 143 -13.94 10.63 1.03
N PRO A 144 -14.73 11.73 0.94
CA PRO A 144 -15.92 11.78 0.10
C PRO A 144 -15.64 11.34 -1.35
N PRO A 145 -16.58 10.61 -1.99
CA PRO A 145 -17.95 10.35 -1.55
C PRO A 145 -18.14 8.98 -0.85
N LEU A 146 -17.05 8.31 -0.44
CA LEU A 146 -17.12 6.95 0.09
C LEU A 146 -17.87 6.80 1.43
N PRO A 147 -17.79 7.76 2.39
CA PRO A 147 -18.58 7.71 3.63
C PRO A 147 -20.10 7.76 3.44
N ASP A 148 -20.57 8.12 2.24
CA ASP A 148 -21.99 8.16 1.89
C ASP A 148 -22.50 6.80 1.40
N ILE A 149 -21.62 5.80 1.20
CA ILE A 149 -22.00 4.42 0.87
C ILE A 149 -22.48 3.71 2.14
N LYS A 150 -23.70 4.06 2.57
CA LYS A 150 -24.39 3.51 3.73
C LYS A 150 -25.90 3.45 3.49
N THR A 151 -26.65 2.72 4.30
CA THR A 151 -28.12 2.68 4.16
C THR A 151 -28.72 4.08 4.23
N GLY A 152 -29.56 4.46 3.26
CA GLY A 152 -30.16 5.80 3.22
C GLY A 152 -30.62 6.21 1.82
N TRP A 153 -30.87 7.52 1.69
CA TRP A 153 -31.40 8.13 0.46
C TRP A 153 -30.33 8.78 -0.42
N LEU A 154 -29.07 8.77 0.03
CA LEU A 154 -27.97 9.33 -0.74
C LEU A 154 -27.70 8.48 -1.98
N THR A 155 -27.10 9.11 -2.98
CA THR A 155 -26.73 8.46 -4.23
C THR A 155 -25.30 8.89 -4.59
N PRO A 156 -24.28 8.34 -3.90
CA PRO A 156 -22.90 8.69 -4.15
C PRO A 156 -22.50 8.33 -5.58
N ARG A 157 -21.54 9.07 -6.10
CA ARG A 157 -21.08 8.98 -7.49
C ARG A 157 -19.57 8.86 -7.55
N LEU A 158 -19.09 7.98 -8.40
CA LEU A 158 -17.66 7.83 -8.68
C LEU A 158 -17.37 8.07 -10.15
N ALA A 159 -16.13 8.42 -10.50
CA ALA A 159 -15.71 8.44 -11.89
C ALA A 159 -15.87 7.05 -12.53
N ASP A 160 -16.21 6.99 -13.82
CA ASP A 160 -16.33 5.73 -14.57
C ASP A 160 -14.93 5.26 -15.01
N THR A 161 -14.26 4.56 -14.10
CA THR A 161 -12.95 3.95 -14.34
C THR A 161 -13.04 2.44 -14.11
N PRO A 162 -12.18 1.61 -14.73
CA PRO A 162 -12.16 0.17 -14.46
C PRO A 162 -12.04 -0.16 -12.98
N VAL A 163 -11.17 0.57 -12.24
CA VAL A 163 -10.99 0.42 -10.79
C VAL A 163 -12.31 0.65 -10.02
N ASN A 164 -13.04 1.72 -10.35
CA ASN A 164 -14.29 2.02 -9.67
C ASN A 164 -15.42 1.05 -10.07
N VAL A 165 -15.40 0.54 -11.30
CA VAL A 165 -16.34 -0.50 -11.77
C VAL A 165 -16.14 -1.79 -10.98
N ASP A 166 -14.90 -2.25 -10.83
CA ASP A 166 -14.58 -3.44 -10.05
C ASP A 166 -15.03 -3.27 -8.59
N PHE A 167 -14.74 -2.09 -8.03
CA PHE A 167 -15.14 -1.73 -6.67
C PHE A 167 -16.65 -1.80 -6.46
N VAL A 168 -17.46 -1.14 -7.27
CA VAL A 168 -18.93 -1.17 -7.08
C VAL A 168 -19.54 -2.53 -7.44
N THR A 169 -18.91 -3.28 -8.34
CA THR A 169 -19.32 -4.65 -8.67
C THR A 169 -19.13 -5.56 -7.46
N TRP A 170 -17.99 -5.45 -6.80
CA TRP A 170 -17.71 -6.17 -5.57
C TRP A 170 -18.62 -5.74 -4.41
N LEU A 171 -18.83 -4.44 -4.20
CA LEU A 171 -19.77 -3.95 -3.18
C LEU A 171 -21.18 -4.53 -3.36
N LYS A 172 -21.64 -4.65 -4.62
CA LYS A 172 -22.92 -5.25 -4.95
C LYS A 172 -22.94 -6.75 -4.64
N SER A 173 -21.89 -7.50 -5.04
CA SER A 173 -21.85 -8.96 -4.83
C SER A 173 -21.86 -9.33 -3.34
N ARG A 174 -21.38 -8.43 -2.47
CA ARG A 174 -21.37 -8.56 -1.01
C ARG A 174 -22.59 -7.94 -0.31
N ASN A 175 -23.60 -7.48 -1.05
CA ASN A 175 -24.79 -6.80 -0.52
C ASN A 175 -24.46 -5.57 0.37
N VAL A 176 -23.36 -4.86 0.07
CA VAL A 176 -23.05 -3.57 0.72
C VAL A 176 -23.92 -2.46 0.10
N ILE A 177 -24.15 -2.54 -1.21
CA ILE A 177 -25.02 -1.65 -1.99
C ILE A 177 -26.16 -2.44 -2.65
N SER A 178 -27.27 -1.77 -2.98
CA SER A 178 -28.41 -2.39 -3.64
C SER A 178 -28.13 -2.65 -5.12
N SER A 179 -27.61 -1.64 -5.82
CA SER A 179 -27.24 -1.74 -7.24
C SER A 179 -26.35 -0.57 -7.63
N TRP A 180 -25.84 -0.61 -8.85
CA TRP A 180 -25.12 0.52 -9.44
C TRP A 180 -25.44 0.58 -10.94
N SER A 181 -25.23 1.75 -11.53
CA SER A 181 -25.42 1.97 -12.97
C SER A 181 -24.40 2.99 -13.48
N ARG A 182 -23.97 2.87 -14.73
CA ARG A 182 -23.28 3.97 -15.41
C ARG A 182 -24.31 5.03 -15.77
N GLY A 183 -24.00 6.30 -15.54
CA GLY A 183 -24.84 7.40 -15.98
C GLY A 183 -24.91 7.42 -17.51
N THR A 184 -26.12 7.55 -18.07
CA THR A 184 -26.40 7.40 -19.50
C THR A 184 -26.78 8.71 -20.18
N GLY A 185 -26.59 9.86 -19.52
CA GLY A 185 -27.07 11.17 -19.99
C GLY A 185 -25.96 12.23 -20.08
N PHE A 186 -26.23 13.29 -20.86
CA PHE A 186 -25.31 14.42 -21.10
C PHE A 186 -24.82 15.17 -19.85
N PHE A 187 -25.54 15.06 -18.72
CA PHE A 187 -25.18 15.66 -17.44
C PHE A 187 -25.00 14.62 -16.33
N ASP A 188 -25.11 13.32 -16.68
CA ASP A 188 -25.10 12.21 -15.75
C ASP A 188 -23.82 11.41 -15.98
N HIS A 189 -22.69 11.98 -15.56
CA HIS A 189 -21.39 11.34 -15.71
C HIS A 189 -21.03 10.52 -14.47
N GLY A 190 -20.38 9.37 -14.70
CA GLY A 190 -19.85 8.51 -13.66
C GLY A 190 -20.76 7.35 -13.25
N ILE A 191 -20.28 6.58 -12.28
CA ILE A 191 -20.95 5.44 -11.68
C ILE A 191 -21.88 5.95 -10.59
N ARG A 192 -23.17 5.70 -10.74
CA ARG A 192 -24.20 5.95 -9.72
C ARG A 192 -24.32 4.73 -8.81
N ILE A 193 -24.24 4.93 -7.51
CA ILE A 193 -24.40 3.88 -6.50
C ILE A 193 -25.77 4.01 -5.83
N ASN A 194 -26.58 2.94 -5.90
CA ASN A 194 -27.89 2.87 -5.26
C ASN A 194 -27.78 2.08 -3.94
N LEU A 195 -28.28 2.66 -2.86
CA LEU A 195 -28.14 2.15 -1.50
C LEU A 195 -29.43 1.44 -1.05
N PHE A 196 -29.31 0.53 -0.09
CA PHE A 196 -30.48 -0.02 0.59
C PHE A 196 -31.19 1.06 1.40
N ARG A 197 -32.52 1.04 1.38
CA ARG A 197 -33.37 1.90 2.21
C ARG A 197 -33.46 1.31 3.62
N LYS A 198 -33.63 2.18 4.62
CA LYS A 198 -34.05 1.77 5.97
C LYS A 198 -35.52 1.39 5.96
#